data_AF-A0A179H413-F1
#
_entry.id   AF-A0A179H413-F1
#
_cell.length_a   1.000
_cell.length_b   1.000
_cell.length_c   1.000
_cell.angle_alpha   90.00
_cell.angle_beta   90.00
_cell.angle_gamma   90.00
#
_symmetry.space_group_name_H-M   'P 1'
#
loop_
_entity.id
_entity.type
_entity.pdbx_description
1 polymer ?
#
loop_
_entity_poly.entity_id
_entity_poly.type
_entity_poly.pdbx_seq_one_letter_code
_entity_poly.pdbx_strand_id
1 'polypeptide(L)'
;MRRHASALTSTPLLLSPWPASLRLRCLPARQLQTRSLSVLEHRHLTGDGPGGLVSYDDAQSVQEEHRAHMLAWKALPEAQRRDSPSPRPLLISFECTPTFTLGRRQDDLTPAQAAHLQQPLAVRLRSGSDERLVPVVRKTNRGGLTTYHGPGQLVLWPVVDMHSPLYARYGVASYAGHLEATTQRLLATRFGVGASTVRDEPGVWVDAAGDRPRKIAALGVHHRRYVTALGLALNVDLPVEGSEETNPWARFVPCGLEGKAVTSVAAEAGGRLDARWAAGELAAEWAQLFEQGMLDETKRTVDGLRR
;
A
#
# COMPACT_ATOMS: atom_id res chain seq x y z
N MET A 1 56.51 42.59 -42.97
CA MET A 1 56.32 41.30 -43.65
C MET A 1 55.61 40.34 -42.71
N ARG A 2 54.44 39.84 -43.15
CA ARG A 2 53.70 38.64 -42.74
C ARG A 2 53.19 38.48 -41.29
N ARG A 3 51.86 38.38 -41.26
CA ARG A 3 50.91 37.99 -40.21
C ARG A 3 51.28 36.64 -39.56
N HIS A 4 50.87 36.41 -38.31
CA HIS A 4 49.86 35.40 -37.97
C HIS A 4 49.39 35.52 -36.53
N ALA A 5 48.08 35.69 -36.37
CA ALA A 5 47.34 35.43 -35.13
C ALA A 5 47.22 33.92 -34.93
N SER A 6 47.25 33.45 -33.68
CA SER A 6 46.69 32.15 -33.34
C SER A 6 45.99 32.21 -31.98
N ALA A 7 44.79 31.65 -31.98
CA ALA A 7 43.75 31.78 -31.00
C ALA A 7 43.99 30.89 -29.77
N LEU A 8 43.51 31.39 -28.63
CA LEU A 8 43.33 30.63 -27.40
C LEU A 8 42.29 29.53 -27.62
N THR A 9 42.71 28.27 -27.51
CA THR A 9 41.79 27.12 -27.38
C THR A 9 41.77 26.68 -25.92
N SER A 10 40.73 27.08 -25.20
CA SER A 10 40.33 26.51 -23.92
C SER A 10 39.76 25.11 -24.16
N THR A 11 40.43 24.09 -23.64
CA THR A 11 39.92 22.71 -23.60
C THR A 11 38.84 22.60 -22.53
N PRO A 12 37.57 22.31 -22.85
CA PRO A 12 36.59 21.96 -21.84
C PRO A 12 36.81 20.51 -21.42
N LEU A 13 36.94 20.30 -20.11
CA LEU A 13 36.83 18.98 -19.49
C LEU A 13 35.47 18.36 -19.86
N LEU A 14 35.51 17.26 -20.61
CA LEU A 14 34.36 16.44 -20.93
C LEU A 14 33.80 15.83 -19.63
N LEU A 15 32.77 16.46 -19.08
CA LEU A 15 31.81 15.79 -18.22
C LEU A 15 31.12 14.71 -19.05
N SER A 16 31.37 13.44 -18.69
CA SER A 16 30.69 12.29 -19.28
C SER A 16 29.18 12.44 -19.06
N PRO A 17 28.35 12.49 -20.12
CA PRO A 17 26.91 12.50 -19.95
C PRO A 17 26.47 11.10 -19.50
N TRP A 18 25.76 11.03 -18.37
CA TRP A 18 24.96 9.86 -18.04
C TRP A 18 23.98 9.57 -19.19
N PRO A 19 23.75 8.30 -19.55
CA PRO A 19 22.81 7.98 -20.62
C PRO A 19 21.39 8.31 -20.20
N ALA A 20 20.87 9.42 -20.74
CA ALA A 20 19.47 9.79 -20.72
C ALA A 20 18.66 8.85 -21.64
N SER A 21 18.35 7.62 -21.19
CA SER A 21 17.28 6.82 -21.80
C SER A 21 16.93 5.57 -20.98
N LEU A 22 16.28 5.75 -19.84
CA LEU A 22 15.23 4.83 -19.40
C LEU A 22 13.91 5.59 -19.55
N ARG A 23 13.51 5.80 -20.81
CA ARG A 23 12.11 6.10 -21.10
C ARG A 23 11.33 4.87 -20.65
N LEU A 24 10.57 5.01 -19.57
CA LEU A 24 9.55 4.06 -19.16
C LEU A 24 8.71 3.75 -20.40
N ARG A 25 8.97 2.62 -21.05
CA ARG A 25 8.03 2.07 -22.02
C ARG A 25 6.85 1.63 -21.17
N CYS A 26 5.75 2.38 -21.21
CA CYS A 26 4.46 1.83 -20.82
C CYS A 26 4.27 0.59 -21.66
N LEU A 27 4.47 -0.58 -21.05
CA LEU A 27 4.03 -1.83 -21.63
C LEU A 27 2.52 -1.69 -21.84
N PRO A 28 1.97 -2.07 -23.01
CA PRO A 28 0.53 -2.10 -23.17
C PRO A 28 -0.03 -2.95 -22.03
N ALA A 29 -1.07 -2.43 -21.36
CA ALA A 29 -1.78 -3.16 -20.32
C ALA A 29 -2.12 -4.54 -20.88
N ARG A 30 -1.36 -5.58 -20.50
CA ARG A 30 -1.76 -6.95 -20.78
C ARG A 30 -3.13 -7.07 -20.13
N GLN A 31 -4.16 -7.32 -20.93
CA GLN A 31 -5.41 -7.86 -20.40
C GLN A 31 -5.03 -9.14 -19.66
N LEU A 32 -4.79 -9.01 -18.36
CA LEU A 32 -4.70 -10.15 -17.47
C LEU A 32 -6.09 -10.75 -17.52
N GLN A 33 -6.25 -11.84 -18.27
CA GLN A 33 -7.40 -12.71 -18.12
C GLN A 33 -7.51 -12.99 -16.63
N THR A 34 -8.56 -12.47 -15.99
CA THR A 34 -8.75 -12.58 -14.56
C THR A 34 -8.99 -14.05 -14.24
N ARG A 35 -7.91 -14.75 -13.86
CA ARG A 35 -8.03 -16.13 -13.38
C ARG A 35 -8.87 -16.10 -12.11
N SER A 36 -9.86 -16.97 -12.04
CA SER A 36 -10.65 -17.17 -10.83
C SER A 36 -9.74 -17.57 -9.67
N LEU A 37 -9.89 -16.92 -8.52
CA LEU A 37 -9.16 -17.25 -7.30
C LEU A 37 -9.64 -18.61 -6.76
N SER A 38 -8.70 -19.50 -6.49
CA SER A 38 -8.94 -20.89 -6.10
C SER A 38 -9.18 -21.06 -4.59
N VAL A 39 -8.55 -20.24 -3.76
CA VAL A 39 -8.56 -20.34 -2.29
C VAL A 39 -8.98 -19.01 -1.67
N LEU A 40 -8.43 -17.90 -2.15
CA LEU A 40 -8.74 -16.55 -1.68
C LEU A 40 -10.10 -16.08 -2.20
N GLU A 41 -10.91 -15.51 -1.33
CA GLU A 41 -12.05 -14.68 -1.74
C GLU A 41 -11.61 -13.23 -1.77
N HIS A 42 -12.03 -12.48 -2.80
CA HIS A 42 -11.77 -11.06 -2.90
C HIS A 42 -13.08 -10.28 -2.95
N ARG A 43 -13.20 -9.29 -2.08
CA ARG A 43 -14.33 -8.35 -2.03
C ARG A 43 -13.79 -6.93 -2.11
N HIS A 44 -14.07 -6.26 -3.21
CA HIS A 44 -13.88 -4.81 -3.31
C HIS A 44 -15.14 -4.12 -2.77
N LEU A 45 -14.98 -3.30 -1.74
CA LEU A 45 -16.07 -2.57 -1.13
C LEU A 45 -16.23 -1.20 -1.79
N THR A 46 -17.48 -0.81 -1.99
CA THR A 46 -17.91 0.55 -2.34
C THR A 46 -18.88 1.00 -1.27
N GLY A 47 -18.75 2.24 -0.80
CA GLY A 47 -19.57 2.79 0.29
C GLY A 47 -20.48 3.92 -0.17
N ASP A 48 -21.26 4.44 0.76
CA ASP A 48 -22.17 5.57 0.53
C ASP A 48 -21.47 6.94 0.62
N GLY A 49 -20.15 6.95 0.85
CA GLY A 49 -19.36 8.18 0.85
C GLY A 49 -19.23 8.81 -0.54
N PRO A 50 -18.79 10.08 -0.61
CA PRO A 50 -18.59 10.78 -1.88
C PRO A 50 -17.73 9.96 -2.84
N GLY A 51 -18.19 9.76 -4.08
CA GLY A 51 -17.45 8.97 -5.09
C GLY A 51 -17.34 7.47 -4.79
N GLY A 52 -18.18 6.92 -3.90
CA GLY A 52 -18.18 5.51 -3.54
C GLY A 52 -17.18 5.13 -2.44
N LEU A 53 -16.62 6.13 -1.75
CA LEU A 53 -15.66 5.91 -0.67
C LEU A 53 -16.31 5.16 0.50
N VAL A 54 -15.54 4.25 1.10
CA VAL A 54 -15.97 3.43 2.25
C VAL A 54 -15.47 4.09 3.52
N SER A 55 -16.31 4.15 4.56
CA SER A 55 -15.83 4.61 5.87
C SER A 55 -14.88 3.57 6.48
N TYR A 56 -13.89 4.02 7.25
CA TYR A 56 -12.98 3.10 7.94
C TYR A 56 -13.73 2.10 8.84
N ASP A 57 -14.78 2.57 9.52
CA ASP A 57 -15.55 1.79 10.47
C ASP A 57 -16.42 0.72 9.75
N ASP A 58 -16.98 1.02 8.57
CA ASP A 58 -17.72 0.04 7.77
C ASP A 58 -16.81 -1.07 7.24
N ALA A 59 -15.65 -0.69 6.68
CA ALA A 59 -14.66 -1.66 6.23
C ALA A 59 -14.15 -2.54 7.38
N GLN A 60 -13.95 -1.94 8.56
CA GLN A 60 -13.53 -2.66 9.76
C GLN A 60 -14.62 -3.62 10.24
N SER A 61 -15.89 -3.24 10.15
CA SER A 61 -17.02 -4.10 10.52
C SER A 61 -17.07 -5.35 9.65
N VAL A 62 -16.94 -5.22 8.33
CA VAL A 62 -16.86 -6.36 7.39
C VAL A 62 -15.67 -7.26 7.71
N GLN A 63 -14.52 -6.69 8.04
CA GLN A 63 -13.34 -7.46 8.44
C GLN A 63 -13.57 -8.24 9.72
N GLU A 64 -14.09 -7.60 10.76
CA GLU A 64 -14.25 -8.24 12.08
C GLU A 64 -15.37 -9.28 12.08
N GLU A 65 -16.41 -9.12 11.25
CA GLU A 65 -17.41 -10.17 11.02
C GLU A 65 -16.76 -11.44 10.43
N HIS A 66 -16.02 -11.32 9.32
CA HIS A 66 -15.35 -12.46 8.70
C HIS A 66 -14.31 -13.10 9.64
N ARG A 67 -13.59 -12.26 10.38
CA ARG A 67 -12.61 -12.69 11.37
C ARG A 67 -13.28 -13.43 12.53
N ALA A 68 -14.44 -12.98 12.99
CA ALA A 68 -15.22 -13.67 14.02
C ALA A 68 -15.64 -15.07 13.55
N HIS A 69 -16.10 -15.21 12.29
CA HIS A 69 -16.42 -16.51 11.70
C HIS A 69 -15.21 -17.46 11.67
N MET A 70 -14.03 -16.98 11.26
CA MET A 70 -12.79 -17.78 11.32
C MET A 70 -12.43 -18.20 12.74
N LEU A 71 -12.49 -17.27 13.69
CA LEU A 71 -12.17 -17.54 15.09
C LEU A 71 -13.16 -18.54 15.73
N ALA A 72 -14.45 -18.44 15.39
CA ALA A 72 -15.48 -19.37 15.83
C ALA A 72 -15.21 -20.79 15.29
N TRP A 73 -14.93 -20.92 13.99
CA TRP A 73 -14.56 -22.21 13.41
C TRP A 73 -13.29 -22.80 14.07
N LYS A 74 -12.27 -21.97 14.32
CA LYS A 74 -11.05 -22.41 15.03
C LYS A 74 -11.33 -22.82 16.48
N ALA A 75 -12.36 -22.31 17.12
CA ALA A 75 -12.72 -22.66 18.48
C ALA A 75 -13.49 -24.00 18.59
N LEU A 76 -13.98 -24.55 17.47
CA LEU A 76 -14.64 -25.85 17.45
C LEU A 76 -13.69 -26.97 17.91
N PRO A 77 -14.22 -28.02 18.60
CA PRO A 77 -13.49 -29.26 18.85
C PRO A 77 -12.92 -29.85 17.56
N GLU A 78 -11.77 -30.53 17.65
CA GLU A 78 -11.08 -31.08 16.48
C GLU A 78 -11.96 -32.02 15.65
N ALA A 79 -12.77 -32.86 16.29
CA ALA A 79 -13.72 -33.73 15.62
C ALA A 79 -14.71 -32.95 14.75
N GLN A 80 -15.28 -31.85 15.28
CA GLN A 80 -16.23 -31.02 14.54
C GLN A 80 -15.57 -30.22 13.41
N ARG A 81 -14.31 -29.81 13.57
CA ARG A 81 -13.55 -29.14 12.50
C ARG A 81 -13.23 -30.06 11.33
N ARG A 82 -13.07 -31.37 11.56
CA ARG A 82 -12.88 -32.34 10.48
C ARG A 82 -14.10 -32.45 9.58
N ASP A 83 -15.29 -32.28 10.16
CA ASP A 83 -16.57 -32.41 9.46
C ASP A 83 -17.14 -31.05 8.97
N SER A 84 -16.48 -29.93 9.30
CA SER A 84 -16.90 -28.58 8.91
C SER A 84 -15.83 -27.88 8.06
N PRO A 85 -16.14 -27.40 6.85
CA PRO A 85 -15.15 -26.74 6.00
C PRO A 85 -14.58 -25.48 6.68
N SER A 86 -13.26 -25.29 6.56
CA SER A 86 -12.60 -24.08 7.07
C SER A 86 -13.06 -22.86 6.27
N PRO A 87 -13.40 -21.73 6.93
CA PRO A 87 -13.73 -20.50 6.21
C PRO A 87 -12.57 -20.07 5.30
N ARG A 88 -12.90 -19.67 4.07
CA ARG A 88 -11.90 -19.23 3.09
C ARG A 88 -11.24 -17.92 3.54
N PRO A 89 -9.94 -17.73 3.26
CA PRO A 89 -9.29 -16.43 3.45
C PRO A 89 -10.00 -15.37 2.60
N LEU A 90 -10.14 -14.17 3.15
CA LEU A 90 -10.82 -13.06 2.49
C LEU A 90 -9.87 -11.87 2.35
N LEU A 91 -9.72 -11.34 1.15
CA LEU A 91 -9.16 -10.02 0.90
C LEU A 91 -10.30 -9.01 0.82
N ILE A 92 -10.31 -8.05 1.74
CA ILE A 92 -11.13 -6.86 1.65
C ILE A 92 -10.28 -5.76 1.02
N SER A 93 -10.83 -5.06 0.03
CA SER A 93 -10.16 -3.91 -0.60
C SER A 93 -11.11 -2.74 -0.78
N PHE A 94 -10.61 -1.51 -0.64
CA PHE A 94 -11.45 -0.31 -0.73
C PHE A 94 -10.60 0.96 -0.84
N GLU A 95 -11.24 2.06 -1.20
CA GLU A 95 -10.75 3.41 -0.98
C GLU A 95 -11.51 4.03 0.20
N CYS A 96 -10.78 4.66 1.11
CA CYS A 96 -11.32 5.11 2.39
C CYS A 96 -11.78 6.57 2.31
N THR A 97 -12.84 6.93 3.05
CA THR A 97 -13.03 8.34 3.42
C THR A 97 -11.83 8.82 4.25
N PRO A 98 -11.42 10.10 4.14
CA PRO A 98 -10.23 10.60 4.82
C PRO A 98 -10.18 10.22 6.30
N THR A 99 -9.16 9.45 6.68
CA THR A 99 -9.04 8.87 8.02
C THR A 99 -7.58 8.82 8.43
N PHE A 100 -7.26 9.42 9.57
CA PHE A 100 -6.00 9.18 10.27
C PHE A 100 -6.21 8.04 11.27
N THR A 101 -5.35 7.03 11.20
CA THR A 101 -5.33 5.96 12.20
C THR A 101 -4.09 6.10 13.08
N LEU A 102 -4.26 5.84 14.37
CA LEU A 102 -3.20 5.78 15.37
C LEU A 102 -2.95 4.31 15.69
N GLY A 103 -1.75 3.82 15.41
CA GLY A 103 -1.37 2.43 15.70
C GLY A 103 -0.98 2.24 17.17
N ARG A 104 -0.71 1.00 17.59
CA ARG A 104 -0.41 0.65 19.00
C ARG A 104 0.84 1.30 19.59
N ARG A 105 1.75 1.81 18.75
CA ARG A 105 2.97 2.51 19.21
C ARG A 105 2.79 4.03 19.26
N GLN A 106 1.65 4.53 18.82
CA GLN A 106 1.37 5.96 18.77
C GLN A 106 0.90 6.41 20.15
N ASP A 107 1.57 7.42 20.70
CA ASP A 107 1.10 8.11 21.90
C ASP A 107 -0.22 8.82 21.63
N ASP A 108 -0.98 8.99 22.71
CA ASP A 108 -2.24 9.71 22.67
C ASP A 108 -2.04 11.15 22.19
N LEU A 109 -2.82 11.55 21.20
CA LEU A 109 -2.81 12.91 20.70
C LEU A 109 -3.44 13.85 21.74
N THR A 110 -2.85 15.01 21.92
CA THR A 110 -3.52 16.13 22.59
C THR A 110 -4.76 16.58 21.78
N PRO A 111 -5.74 17.24 22.41
CA PRO A 111 -6.90 17.79 21.68
C PRO A 111 -6.51 18.70 20.51
N ALA A 112 -5.45 19.50 20.67
CA ALA A 112 -4.95 20.37 19.61
C ALA A 112 -4.37 19.60 18.42
N GLN A 113 -3.60 18.53 18.69
CA GLN A 113 -3.07 17.66 17.64
C GLN A 113 -4.19 16.91 16.90
N ALA A 114 -5.18 16.39 17.64
CA ALA A 114 -6.34 15.76 17.03
C ALA A 114 -7.12 16.74 16.14
N ALA A 115 -7.41 17.95 16.64
CA ALA A 115 -8.10 19.00 15.89
C ALA A 115 -7.33 19.41 14.62
N HIS A 116 -6.00 19.45 14.69
CA HIS A 116 -5.15 19.73 13.53
C HIS A 116 -5.29 18.66 12.43
N LEU A 117 -5.25 17.37 12.80
CA LEU A 117 -5.49 16.29 11.84
C LEU A 117 -6.89 16.35 11.21
N GLN A 118 -7.88 16.82 11.96
CA GLN A 118 -9.28 16.93 11.55
C GLN A 118 -9.61 18.23 10.80
N GLN A 119 -8.64 19.06 10.44
CA GLN A 119 -8.92 20.20 9.57
C GLN A 119 -9.46 19.74 8.20
N PRO A 120 -10.31 20.51 7.51
CA PRO A 120 -10.81 20.11 6.20
C PRO A 120 -9.65 19.87 5.20
N LEU A 121 -9.74 18.82 4.40
CA LEU A 121 -8.77 18.43 3.39
C LEU A 121 -9.41 18.54 2.00
N ALA A 122 -8.74 19.22 1.08
CA ALA A 122 -9.13 19.25 -0.33
C ALA A 122 -8.71 17.92 -0.98
N VAL A 123 -9.68 17.19 -1.52
CA VAL A 123 -9.46 15.87 -2.12
C VAL A 123 -10.06 15.81 -3.52
N ARG A 124 -9.30 15.24 -4.44
CA ARG A 124 -9.78 14.92 -5.79
C ARG A 124 -10.38 13.53 -5.77
N LEU A 125 -11.68 13.41 -6.04
CA LEU A 125 -12.32 12.11 -6.18
C LEU A 125 -12.04 11.51 -7.57
N ARG A 126 -12.18 10.18 -7.67
CA ARG A 126 -12.04 9.46 -8.95
C ARG A 126 -13.10 9.83 -9.99
N SER A 127 -14.25 10.34 -9.57
CA SER A 127 -15.26 10.96 -10.44
C SER A 127 -14.74 12.22 -11.15
N GLY A 128 -13.64 12.80 -10.67
CA GLY A 128 -13.14 14.09 -11.09
C GLY A 128 -13.88 15.26 -10.43
N SER A 129 -14.56 15.06 -9.29
CA SER A 129 -15.00 16.18 -8.45
C SER A 129 -13.92 16.54 -7.42
N ASP A 130 -13.79 17.82 -7.13
CA ASP A 130 -13.02 18.32 -6.00
C ASP A 130 -13.95 18.45 -4.80
N GLU A 131 -13.59 17.78 -3.71
CA GLU A 131 -14.35 17.83 -2.46
C GLU A 131 -13.49 18.42 -1.34
N ARG A 132 -14.15 18.93 -0.31
CA ARG A 132 -13.50 19.33 0.93
C ARG A 132 -14.04 18.49 2.07
N LEU A 133 -13.30 17.44 2.44
CA LEU A 133 -13.73 16.44 3.41
C LEU A 133 -13.00 16.61 4.74
N VAL A 134 -13.69 16.37 5.84
CA VAL A 134 -13.11 16.42 7.20
C VAL A 134 -12.61 15.02 7.57
N PRO A 135 -11.29 14.84 7.79
CA PRO A 135 -10.76 13.55 8.20
C PRO A 135 -11.27 13.14 9.58
N VAL A 136 -11.49 11.83 9.77
CA VAL A 136 -11.72 11.27 11.11
C VAL A 136 -10.42 10.75 11.71
N VAL A 137 -10.30 10.75 13.04
CA VAL A 137 -9.17 10.15 13.75
C VAL A 137 -9.65 8.90 14.47
N ARG A 138 -8.89 7.80 14.37
CA ARG A 138 -9.21 6.50 14.98
C ARG A 138 -7.99 5.87 15.64
N LYS A 139 -8.16 5.37 16.86
CA LYS A 139 -7.18 4.44 17.47
C LYS A 139 -7.42 3.04 16.95
N THR A 140 -6.36 2.30 16.68
CA THR A 140 -6.42 0.99 16.02
C THR A 140 -5.45 0.01 16.64
N ASN A 141 -5.72 -1.29 16.47
CA ASN A 141 -4.85 -2.36 16.98
C ASN A 141 -3.69 -2.73 16.04
N ARG A 142 -3.51 -2.03 14.89
CA ARG A 142 -2.34 -2.28 14.02
C ARG A 142 -1.04 -1.92 14.72
N GLY A 143 0.04 -2.58 14.32
CA GLY A 143 1.38 -2.06 14.55
C GLY A 143 1.59 -0.68 13.90
N GLY A 144 2.71 -0.05 14.25
CA GLY A 144 3.09 1.25 13.69
C GLY A 144 2.60 2.47 14.49
N LEU A 145 2.99 3.65 13.98
CA LEU A 145 2.61 4.98 14.47
C LEU A 145 1.39 5.50 13.68
N THR A 146 1.13 6.80 13.66
CA THR A 146 0.09 7.42 12.81
C THR A 146 0.27 7.12 11.31
N THR A 147 -0.83 6.90 10.59
CA THR A 147 -0.88 6.89 9.11
C THR A 147 -2.20 7.49 8.61
N TYR A 148 -2.26 7.82 7.32
CA TYR A 148 -3.45 8.32 6.64
C TYR A 148 -4.02 7.30 5.65
N HIS A 149 -5.35 7.32 5.51
CA HIS A 149 -6.13 6.66 4.47
C HIS A 149 -7.10 7.64 3.82
N GLY A 150 -7.29 7.55 2.50
CA GLY A 150 -8.13 8.50 1.77
C GLY A 150 -8.30 8.16 0.30
N PRO A 151 -9.02 9.03 -0.45
CA PRO A 151 -9.18 8.91 -1.91
C PRO A 151 -7.82 8.83 -2.60
N GLY A 152 -7.69 7.96 -3.61
CA GLY A 152 -6.40 7.77 -4.28
C GLY A 152 -5.48 6.74 -3.61
N GLN A 153 -5.85 6.21 -2.44
CA GLN A 153 -5.11 5.17 -1.73
C GLN A 153 -5.91 3.85 -1.74
N LEU A 154 -5.29 2.79 -2.25
CA LEU A 154 -5.89 1.46 -2.23
C LEU A 154 -5.55 0.75 -0.93
N VAL A 155 -6.55 0.49 -0.09
CA VAL A 155 -6.41 -0.28 1.15
C VAL A 155 -6.70 -1.76 0.87
N LEU A 156 -5.84 -2.64 1.39
CA LEU A 156 -5.85 -4.09 1.15
C LEU A 156 -5.71 -4.82 2.48
N TRP A 157 -6.77 -5.51 2.90
CA TRP A 157 -6.87 -6.16 4.20
C TRP A 157 -7.16 -7.66 4.07
N PRO A 158 -6.11 -8.50 3.95
CA PRO A 158 -6.29 -9.95 3.98
C PRO A 158 -6.58 -10.45 5.41
N VAL A 159 -7.69 -11.16 5.55
CA VAL A 159 -8.10 -11.93 6.72
C VAL A 159 -7.77 -13.39 6.43
N VAL A 160 -6.69 -13.86 7.03
CA VAL A 160 -6.04 -15.15 6.76
C VAL A 160 -5.83 -15.86 8.08
N ASP A 161 -6.20 -17.14 8.16
CA ASP A 161 -5.72 -18.01 9.22
C ASP A 161 -4.32 -18.51 8.84
N MET A 162 -3.29 -17.97 9.48
CA MET A 162 -1.90 -18.32 9.19
C MET A 162 -1.58 -19.81 9.34
N HIS A 163 -2.42 -20.58 10.03
CA HIS A 163 -2.30 -22.02 10.22
C HIS A 163 -3.37 -22.83 9.47
N SER A 164 -4.08 -22.21 8.52
CA SER A 164 -5.08 -22.91 7.70
C SER A 164 -4.47 -24.11 6.96
N PRO A 165 -5.19 -25.23 6.83
CA PRO A 165 -4.74 -26.35 6.00
C PRO A 165 -4.88 -26.09 4.49
N LEU A 166 -5.53 -24.99 4.08
CA LEU A 166 -5.80 -24.68 2.67
C LEU A 166 -4.58 -24.16 1.89
N TYR A 167 -3.52 -23.75 2.59
CA TYR A 167 -2.31 -23.15 2.01
C TYR A 167 -1.12 -23.38 2.94
N ALA A 168 0.09 -23.09 2.45
CA ALA A 168 1.29 -23.23 3.29
C ALA A 168 1.23 -22.30 4.51
N ARG A 169 1.70 -22.80 5.65
CA ARG A 169 1.64 -22.07 6.93
C ARG A 169 2.46 -20.79 6.88
N TYR A 170 2.06 -19.79 7.65
CA TYR A 170 2.79 -18.53 7.80
C TYR A 170 3.41 -18.39 9.19
N GLY A 171 4.64 -17.89 9.23
CA GLY A 171 5.13 -17.11 10.36
C GLY A 171 4.75 -15.62 10.20
N VAL A 172 4.71 -14.85 11.29
CA VAL A 172 4.34 -13.42 11.25
C VAL A 172 5.22 -12.61 10.30
N ALA A 173 6.54 -12.82 10.34
CA ALA A 173 7.49 -12.14 9.46
C ALA A 173 7.33 -12.56 7.99
N SER A 174 7.02 -13.84 7.75
CA SER A 174 6.74 -14.37 6.40
C SER A 174 5.46 -13.77 5.82
N TYR A 175 4.40 -13.63 6.63
CA TYR A 175 3.17 -12.96 6.21
C TYR A 175 3.40 -11.49 5.84
N ALA A 176 4.13 -10.74 6.68
CA ALA A 176 4.50 -9.35 6.37
C ALA A 176 5.32 -9.26 5.08
N GLY A 177 6.34 -10.12 4.93
CA GLY A 177 7.15 -10.18 3.71
C GLY A 177 6.33 -10.53 2.47
N HIS A 178 5.31 -11.38 2.61
CA HIS A 178 4.42 -11.73 1.50
C HIS A 178 3.55 -10.55 1.05
N LEU A 179 3.04 -9.74 1.97
CA LEU A 179 2.33 -8.49 1.63
C LEU A 179 3.23 -7.50 0.88
N GLU A 180 4.46 -7.34 1.35
CA GLU A 180 5.46 -6.46 0.75
C GLU A 180 5.89 -6.97 -0.63
N ALA A 181 6.15 -8.28 -0.78
CA ALA A 181 6.56 -8.90 -2.04
C ALA A 181 5.45 -8.85 -3.09
N THR A 182 4.20 -9.09 -2.69
CA THR A 182 3.03 -8.97 -3.57
C THR A 182 2.89 -7.55 -4.11
N THR A 183 3.05 -6.56 -3.23
CA THR A 183 2.95 -5.14 -3.60
C THR A 183 4.11 -4.70 -4.50
N GLN A 184 5.35 -5.13 -4.21
CA GLN A 184 6.51 -4.90 -5.09
C GLN A 184 6.29 -5.47 -6.50
N ARG A 185 5.79 -6.71 -6.59
CA ARG A 185 5.47 -7.33 -7.88
C ARG A 185 4.44 -6.53 -8.65
N LEU A 186 3.33 -6.15 -8.00
CA LEU A 186 2.29 -5.32 -8.62
C LEU A 186 2.89 -4.02 -9.16
N LEU A 187 3.67 -3.30 -8.35
CA LEU A 187 4.33 -2.05 -8.75
C LEU A 187 5.22 -2.23 -9.98
N ALA A 188 6.04 -3.28 -10.00
CA ALA A 188 6.93 -3.58 -11.09
C ALA A 188 6.17 -3.97 -12.37
N THR A 189 5.18 -4.86 -12.28
CA THR A 189 4.48 -5.39 -13.46
C THR A 189 3.46 -4.40 -14.02
N ARG A 190 2.73 -3.70 -13.16
CA ARG A 190 1.60 -2.85 -13.56
C ARG A 190 2.01 -1.42 -13.89
N PHE A 191 3.05 -0.92 -13.24
CA PHE A 191 3.46 0.49 -13.34
C PHE A 191 4.93 0.67 -13.72
N GLY A 192 5.73 -0.40 -13.77
CA GLY A 192 7.17 -0.29 -14.00
C GLY A 192 7.93 0.39 -12.86
N VAL A 193 7.33 0.48 -11.67
CA VAL A 193 7.91 1.13 -10.49
C VAL A 193 8.75 0.10 -9.72
N GLY A 194 10.06 0.31 -9.68
CA GLY A 194 10.97 -0.47 -8.85
C GLY A 194 10.82 -0.09 -7.38
N ALA A 195 10.56 -1.08 -6.52
CA ALA A 195 10.40 -0.86 -5.10
C ALA A 195 11.05 -2.00 -4.31
N SER A 196 11.36 -1.74 -3.04
CA SER A 196 12.03 -2.66 -2.13
C SER A 196 11.56 -2.44 -0.69
N THR A 197 12.17 -3.16 0.26
CA THR A 197 11.88 -3.04 1.71
C THR A 197 13.03 -2.37 2.43
N VAL A 198 12.73 -1.68 3.52
CA VAL A 198 13.74 -1.11 4.42
C VAL A 198 13.75 -1.93 5.70
N ARG A 199 14.95 -2.28 6.18
CA ARG A 199 15.12 -3.03 7.44
C ARG A 199 14.45 -2.26 8.59
N ASP A 200 13.73 -2.98 9.44
CA ASP A 200 13.01 -2.48 10.62
C ASP A 200 11.92 -1.44 10.33
N GLU A 201 11.55 -1.27 9.05
CA GLU A 201 10.63 -0.24 8.57
C GLU A 201 9.56 -0.83 7.66
N PRO A 202 8.53 -1.46 8.25
CA PRO A 202 7.53 -2.19 7.50
C PRO A 202 6.85 -1.32 6.43
N GLY A 203 6.65 -1.93 5.26
CA GLY A 203 6.09 -1.28 4.09
C GLY A 203 6.98 -1.43 2.86
N VAL A 204 6.52 -0.82 1.78
CA VAL A 204 7.20 -0.85 0.48
C VAL A 204 7.71 0.56 0.17
N TRP A 205 8.93 0.61 -0.35
CA TRP A 205 9.71 1.84 -0.49
C TRP A 205 10.29 1.95 -1.89
N VAL A 206 10.27 3.17 -2.43
CA VAL A 206 11.02 3.54 -3.62
C VAL A 206 12.34 4.16 -3.17
N ASP A 207 13.41 3.87 -3.90
CA ASP A 207 14.77 4.37 -3.60
C ASP A 207 15.24 4.04 -2.17
N ALA A 208 14.94 2.82 -1.71
CA ALA A 208 15.16 2.39 -0.32
C ALA A 208 16.63 2.44 0.12
N ALA A 209 17.58 2.26 -0.82
CA ALA A 209 19.02 2.27 -0.58
C ALA A 209 19.70 3.55 -1.11
N GLY A 210 18.95 4.49 -1.67
CA GLY A 210 19.47 5.77 -2.16
C GLY A 210 19.29 6.90 -1.15
N ASP A 211 19.54 8.12 -1.61
CA ASP A 211 19.59 9.30 -0.74
C ASP A 211 18.22 9.79 -0.27
N ARG A 212 17.13 9.35 -0.91
CA ARG A 212 15.77 9.81 -0.63
C ARG A 212 14.79 8.64 -0.56
N PRO A 213 14.83 7.79 0.48
CA PRO A 213 13.88 6.71 0.64
C PRO A 213 12.44 7.25 0.80
N ARG A 214 11.52 6.77 -0.03
CA ARG A 214 10.11 7.21 -0.02
C ARG A 214 9.16 6.03 0.14
N LYS A 215 8.29 6.06 1.14
CA LYS A 215 7.31 5.00 1.37
C LYS A 215 6.16 5.12 0.38
N ILE A 216 5.92 4.08 -0.43
CA ILE A 216 4.80 4.02 -1.37
C ILE A 216 3.64 3.17 -0.84
N ALA A 217 3.90 2.25 0.08
CA ALA A 217 2.87 1.50 0.77
C ALA A 217 3.17 1.32 2.26
N ALA A 218 2.18 1.64 3.10
CA ALA A 218 2.26 1.42 4.54
C ALA A 218 1.77 0.02 4.90
N LEU A 219 2.47 -0.66 5.81
CA LEU A 219 2.10 -1.98 6.32
C LEU A 219 1.80 -1.90 7.82
N GLY A 220 0.60 -2.32 8.20
CA GLY A 220 0.12 -2.33 9.57
C GLY A 220 -0.83 -3.50 9.80
N VAL A 221 -0.29 -4.63 10.27
CA VAL A 221 -1.05 -5.85 10.52
C VAL A 221 -1.35 -6.03 12.01
N HIS A 222 -2.41 -6.77 12.27
CA HIS A 222 -2.73 -7.32 13.59
C HIS A 222 -3.09 -8.80 13.43
N HIS A 223 -2.89 -9.61 14.47
CA HIS A 223 -3.36 -11.00 14.46
C HIS A 223 -3.81 -11.42 15.86
N ARG A 224 -4.78 -12.33 15.91
CA ARG A 224 -5.28 -12.95 17.14
C ARG A 224 -5.53 -14.42 16.86
N ARG A 225 -4.99 -15.31 17.68
CA ARG A 225 -5.09 -16.77 17.46
C ARG A 225 -4.75 -17.16 16.02
N TYR A 226 -3.68 -16.57 15.48
CA TYR A 226 -3.20 -16.75 14.10
C TYR A 226 -4.11 -16.25 12.98
N VAL A 227 -5.25 -15.61 13.27
CA VAL A 227 -6.10 -14.96 12.28
C VAL A 227 -5.73 -13.48 12.14
N THR A 228 -5.36 -13.07 10.93
CA THR A 228 -4.91 -11.72 10.60
C THR A 228 -6.07 -10.72 10.51
N ALA A 229 -5.74 -9.45 10.67
CA ALA A 229 -6.60 -8.29 10.48
C ALA A 229 -5.74 -7.12 10.01
N LEU A 230 -6.42 -6.10 9.46
CA LEU A 230 -5.81 -4.94 8.81
C LEU A 230 -4.91 -5.40 7.65
N GLY A 231 -3.82 -4.72 7.32
CA GLY A 231 -3.02 -5.12 6.16
C GLY A 231 -2.09 -4.03 5.64
N LEU A 232 -2.31 -3.64 4.40
CA LEU A 232 -1.46 -2.73 3.65
C LEU A 232 -2.30 -1.61 3.01
N ALA A 233 -1.71 -0.44 2.86
CA ALA A 233 -2.31 0.68 2.14
C ALA A 233 -1.31 1.20 1.10
N LEU A 234 -1.67 1.08 -0.18
CA LEU A 234 -0.86 1.49 -1.33
C LEU A 234 -1.27 2.88 -1.80
N ASN A 235 -0.31 3.80 -1.85
CA ASN A 235 -0.51 5.14 -2.38
C ASN A 235 -0.50 5.10 -3.90
N VAL A 236 -1.67 5.23 -4.53
CA VAL A 236 -1.77 5.17 -6.00
C VAL A 236 -1.78 6.58 -6.59
N ASP A 237 -2.79 7.36 -6.27
CA ASP A 237 -3.05 8.68 -6.85
C ASP A 237 -3.62 9.63 -5.80
N LEU A 238 -2.88 9.83 -4.72
CA LEU A 238 -3.16 10.86 -3.72
C LEU A 238 -1.99 11.84 -3.62
N PRO A 239 -2.25 13.09 -3.19
CA PRO A 239 -1.20 14.06 -2.94
C PRO A 239 -0.22 13.58 -1.86
N VAL A 240 1.07 13.69 -2.17
CA VAL A 240 2.19 13.38 -1.27
C VAL A 240 3.15 14.56 -1.11
N GLU A 241 2.91 15.62 -1.87
CA GLU A 241 3.60 16.91 -1.82
C GLU A 241 2.55 18.03 -1.80
N GLY A 242 2.96 19.25 -1.44
CA GLY A 242 2.08 20.41 -1.33
C GLY A 242 1.75 20.80 0.12
N SER A 243 0.82 21.74 0.28
CA SER A 243 0.41 22.27 1.58
C SER A 243 -0.41 21.26 2.38
N GLU A 244 -0.54 21.46 3.69
CA GLU A 244 -1.40 20.65 4.57
C GLU A 244 -2.88 20.66 4.15
N GLU A 245 -3.33 21.63 3.34
CA GLU A 245 -4.70 21.66 2.82
C GLU A 245 -4.97 20.55 1.79
N THR A 246 -3.93 20.06 1.12
CA THR A 246 -4.02 19.05 0.04
C THR A 246 -3.25 17.77 0.37
N ASN A 247 -2.12 17.91 1.07
CA ASN A 247 -1.23 16.82 1.45
C ASN A 247 -1.50 16.37 2.90
N PRO A 248 -2.14 15.22 3.11
CA PRO A 248 -2.43 14.73 4.46
C PRO A 248 -1.17 14.33 5.23
N TRP A 249 -0.08 13.99 4.52
CA TRP A 249 1.19 13.59 5.13
C TRP A 249 1.97 14.77 5.71
N ALA A 250 1.64 16.00 5.34
CA ALA A 250 2.24 17.20 5.91
C ALA A 250 1.71 17.52 7.33
N ARG A 251 0.57 16.94 7.74
CA ARG A 251 -0.10 17.24 9.03
C ARG A 251 0.44 16.45 10.23
N PHE A 252 1.37 15.53 10.00
CA PHE A 252 1.99 14.74 11.05
C PHE A 252 3.38 14.30 10.61
N VAL A 253 4.24 13.93 11.55
CA VAL A 253 5.56 13.37 11.23
C VAL A 253 5.39 11.89 10.87
N PRO A 254 5.52 11.48 9.60
CA PRO A 254 5.33 10.08 9.22
C PRO A 254 6.50 9.25 9.75
N CYS A 255 6.21 8.11 10.38
CA CYS A 255 7.21 7.14 10.86
C CYS A 255 8.22 7.67 11.90
N GLY A 256 8.04 8.86 12.49
CA GLY A 256 8.87 9.36 13.58
C GLY A 256 10.35 9.60 13.25
N LEU A 257 10.70 9.71 11.96
CA LEU A 257 12.08 9.85 11.51
C LEU A 257 12.23 11.02 10.53
N GLU A 258 13.13 11.94 10.87
CA GLU A 258 13.62 12.96 9.94
C GLU A 258 14.26 12.29 8.71
N GLY A 259 13.91 12.78 7.51
CA GLY A 259 14.53 12.34 6.25
C GLY A 259 13.80 11.22 5.47
N LYS A 260 12.71 10.66 5.98
CA LYS A 260 11.89 9.68 5.24
C LYS A 260 10.62 10.33 4.70
N ALA A 261 10.43 10.28 3.38
CA ALA A 261 9.26 10.86 2.74
C ALA A 261 8.23 9.78 2.34
N VAL A 262 7.06 10.24 1.90
CA VAL A 262 6.00 9.40 1.33
C VAL A 262 5.93 9.68 -0.16
N THR A 263 5.57 8.68 -0.96
CA THR A 263 5.33 8.83 -2.40
C THR A 263 4.05 8.10 -2.81
N SER A 264 3.64 8.28 -4.06
CA SER A 264 2.52 7.59 -4.71
C SER A 264 2.93 7.11 -6.10
N VAL A 265 2.18 6.15 -6.66
CA VAL A 265 2.44 5.69 -8.03
C VAL A 265 2.35 6.86 -9.03
N ALA A 266 1.38 7.76 -8.85
CA ALA A 266 1.22 8.95 -9.68
C ALA A 266 2.45 9.87 -9.61
N ALA A 267 3.01 10.09 -8.42
CA ALA A 267 4.23 10.88 -8.24
C ALA A 267 5.44 10.24 -8.94
N GLU A 268 5.66 8.93 -8.75
CA GLU A 268 6.77 8.21 -9.39
C GLU A 268 6.60 8.08 -10.92
N ALA A 269 5.37 8.15 -11.42
CA ALA A 269 5.05 8.21 -12.85
C ALA A 269 5.13 9.64 -13.45
N GLY A 270 5.60 10.63 -12.67
CA GLY A 270 5.71 12.02 -13.12
C GLY A 270 4.36 12.72 -13.32
N GLY A 271 3.37 12.40 -12.47
CA GLY A 271 2.00 12.94 -12.55
C GLY A 271 1.16 12.35 -13.69
N ARG A 272 1.67 11.31 -14.37
CA ARG A 272 1.03 10.68 -15.54
C ARG A 272 0.61 9.25 -15.22
N LEU A 273 -0.21 9.07 -14.19
CA LEU A 273 -1.03 7.86 -14.16
C LEU A 273 -2.11 8.02 -15.23
N ASP A 274 -2.43 6.96 -15.97
CA ASP A 274 -3.64 6.97 -16.80
C ASP A 274 -4.81 7.34 -15.87
N ALA A 275 -5.63 8.32 -16.25
CA ALA A 275 -6.64 8.96 -15.39
C ALA A 275 -7.75 8.00 -14.91
N ARG A 276 -7.60 6.71 -15.20
CA ARG A 276 -8.54 5.62 -14.98
C ARG A 276 -7.82 4.35 -14.52
N TRP A 277 -7.00 4.42 -13.47
CA TRP A 277 -6.80 3.21 -12.69
C TRP A 277 -8.13 2.87 -12.01
N ALA A 278 -8.55 1.61 -12.11
CA ALA A 278 -9.75 1.11 -11.45
C ALA A 278 -9.33 0.41 -10.16
N ALA A 279 -9.76 0.94 -9.00
CA ALA A 279 -9.38 0.39 -7.70
C ALA A 279 -9.75 -1.09 -7.56
N GLY A 280 -10.95 -1.47 -8.03
CA GLY A 280 -11.37 -2.87 -8.06
C GLY A 280 -10.49 -3.77 -8.93
N GLU A 281 -10.08 -3.31 -10.12
CA GLU A 281 -9.20 -4.07 -11.02
C GLU A 281 -7.80 -4.21 -10.44
N LEU A 282 -7.23 -3.13 -9.91
CA LEU A 282 -5.91 -3.13 -9.28
C LEU A 282 -5.90 -4.03 -8.04
N ALA A 283 -6.98 -3.99 -7.25
CA ALA A 283 -7.15 -4.88 -6.10
C ALA A 283 -7.29 -6.35 -6.53
N ALA A 284 -7.99 -6.63 -7.62
CA ALA A 284 -8.13 -7.99 -8.16
C ALA A 284 -6.78 -8.54 -8.67
N GLU A 285 -5.97 -7.72 -9.33
CA GLU A 285 -4.60 -8.08 -9.73
C GLU A 285 -3.72 -8.35 -8.51
N TRP A 286 -3.78 -7.48 -7.49
CA TRP A 286 -3.09 -7.72 -6.22
C TRP A 286 -3.54 -9.03 -5.57
N ALA A 287 -4.85 -9.32 -5.57
CA ALA A 287 -5.42 -10.56 -5.03
C ALA A 287 -4.85 -11.81 -5.71
N GLN A 288 -4.71 -11.78 -7.03
CA GLN A 288 -4.11 -12.89 -7.80
C GLN A 288 -2.65 -13.09 -7.44
N LEU A 289 -1.87 -12.02 -7.33
CA LEU A 289 -0.46 -12.10 -6.93
C LEU A 289 -0.30 -12.58 -5.48
N PHE A 290 -1.24 -12.22 -4.60
CA PHE A 290 -1.26 -12.67 -3.22
C PHE A 290 -1.62 -14.16 -3.13
N GLU A 291 -2.69 -14.62 -3.80
CA GLU A 291 -3.05 -16.04 -3.81
C GLU A 291 -1.89 -16.92 -4.31
N GLN A 292 -1.17 -16.46 -5.34
CA GLN A 292 0.01 -17.18 -5.83
C GLN A 292 1.05 -17.43 -4.73
N GLY A 293 1.31 -16.47 -3.84
CA GLY A 293 2.21 -16.69 -2.71
C GLY A 293 1.56 -17.40 -1.52
N MET A 294 0.24 -17.48 -1.46
CA MET A 294 -0.44 -18.41 -0.54
C MET A 294 -0.15 -19.86 -0.93
N LEU A 295 -0.22 -20.16 -2.24
CA LEU A 295 -0.06 -21.50 -2.80
C LEU A 295 1.41 -21.91 -3.03
N ASP A 296 2.31 -20.95 -3.23
CA ASP A 296 3.72 -21.17 -3.51
C ASP A 296 4.59 -20.25 -2.65
N GLU A 297 5.27 -20.83 -1.65
CA GLU A 297 6.06 -20.07 -0.68
C GLU A 297 7.23 -19.32 -1.30
N THR A 298 7.76 -19.77 -2.45
CA THR A 298 8.85 -19.07 -3.14
C THR A 298 8.44 -17.67 -3.60
N LYS A 299 7.12 -17.46 -3.78
CA LYS A 299 6.54 -16.17 -4.14
C LYS A 299 6.21 -15.29 -2.92
N ARG A 300 6.55 -15.70 -1.70
CA ARG A 300 6.39 -14.85 -0.50
C ARG A 300 7.50 -13.82 -0.35
N THR A 301 8.54 -13.91 -1.18
CA THR A 301 9.68 -13.00 -1.24
C THR A 301 9.91 -12.54 -2.68
N VAL A 302 10.73 -11.49 -2.85
CA VAL A 302 11.34 -11.15 -4.15
C VAL A 302 12.79 -11.60 -4.05
N ASP A 303 13.29 -12.36 -5.03
CA ASP A 303 14.63 -12.97 -5.00
C ASP A 303 15.72 -11.95 -4.63
N GLY A 304 16.49 -12.25 -3.58
CA GLY A 304 17.57 -11.39 -3.06
C GLY A 304 17.60 -11.20 -1.55
N LEU A 305 16.58 -11.60 -0.80
CA LEU A 305 16.52 -11.42 0.65
C LEU A 305 16.04 -12.69 1.37
N ARG A 306 16.97 -13.63 1.59
CA ARG A 306 16.89 -14.45 2.81
C ARG A 306 17.24 -13.50 3.96
N ARG A 307 16.33 -13.38 4.94
CA ARG A 307 16.63 -12.68 6.20
C ARG A 307 17.74 -13.39 6.95
#